data_AF-A0A9P1D116-F1
#
_entry.id   AF-A0A9P1D116-F1
#
_cell.length_a   1.000
_cell.length_b   1.000
_cell.length_c   1.000
_cell.angle_alpha   90.00
_cell.angle_beta   90.00
_cell.angle_gamma   90.00
#
_symmetry.space_group_name_H-M   'P 1'
#
loop_
_entity.id
_entity.type
_entity.pdbx_description
1 polymer ?
#
loop_
_entity_poly.entity_id
_entity_poly.type
_entity_poly.pdbx_seq_one_letter_code
_entity_poly.pdbx_strand_id
1 'polypeptide(L)'
;MQKPSDMDRSERKRQYAALRRAIIKEASPELVAKFSLASDKERFSMLKAWVQNQDLGEIEIEEKYRSWVANLRTDRYVTVTMLQLEKIYGKSTEAKKFIEELCRGQTGVPHPQAPNVKKARMFKVLREVLEENSSGSQTTSSASISGRVKEAAAKGLLSKQLGGLNTDVAFFNTTTGVIKSKKAKKEKTPEEECLADMKKLQKKFFDVHQRYHVIFLLWSRGSGIDAPLLRDYFL
;
A
#
# COMPACT_ATOMS: atom_id res chain seq x y z
N MET A 1 0.78 -23.30 -32.13
CA MET A 1 1.89 -22.31 -32.22
C MET A 1 3.15 -22.94 -31.65
N GLN A 2 4.25 -22.95 -32.41
CA GLN A 2 5.56 -23.38 -31.91
C GLN A 2 5.98 -22.51 -30.71
N LYS A 3 6.67 -23.09 -29.73
CA LYS A 3 7.19 -22.29 -28.61
C LYS A 3 8.33 -21.41 -29.14
N PRO A 4 8.53 -20.20 -28.60
CA PRO A 4 9.61 -19.34 -29.07
C PRO A 4 10.99 -19.96 -28.89
N SER A 5 11.17 -20.89 -27.95
CA SER A 5 12.38 -21.71 -27.80
C SER A 5 12.70 -22.53 -29.05
N ASP A 6 11.68 -22.91 -29.81
CA ASP A 6 11.76 -23.84 -30.94
C ASP A 6 11.96 -23.09 -32.26
N MET A 7 11.88 -21.76 -32.25
CA MET A 7 12.13 -20.91 -33.42
C MET A 7 13.62 -20.56 -33.54
N ASP A 8 14.11 -20.56 -34.77
CA ASP A 8 15.44 -20.07 -35.11
C ASP A 8 15.65 -18.64 -34.59
N ARG A 9 16.88 -18.36 -34.13
CA ARG A 9 17.22 -17.09 -33.51
C ARG A 9 17.01 -15.90 -34.46
N SER A 10 17.25 -16.09 -35.75
CA SER A 10 17.07 -15.03 -36.75
C SER A 10 15.59 -14.70 -36.95
N GLU A 11 14.73 -15.71 -36.98
CA GLU A 11 13.29 -15.57 -37.14
C GLU A 11 12.65 -14.90 -35.92
N ARG A 12 13.07 -15.31 -34.72
CA ARG A 12 12.65 -14.65 -33.46
C ARG A 12 12.98 -13.16 -33.46
N LYS A 13 14.17 -12.79 -33.94
CA LYS A 13 14.59 -11.38 -34.06
C LYS A 13 13.74 -10.61 -35.07
N ARG A 14 13.38 -11.21 -36.20
CA ARG A 14 12.47 -10.60 -37.20
C ARG A 14 11.08 -10.36 -36.62
N GLN A 15 10.50 -11.34 -35.93
CA GLN A 15 9.18 -11.21 -35.33
C GLN A 15 9.14 -10.13 -34.26
N TYR A 16 10.15 -10.03 -33.39
CA TYR A 16 10.24 -8.94 -32.43
C TYR A 16 10.39 -7.57 -33.09
N ALA A 17 11.16 -7.47 -34.18
CA ALA A 17 11.31 -6.22 -34.92
C ALA A 17 10.02 -5.81 -35.64
N ALA A 18 9.23 -6.77 -36.14
CA ALA A 18 7.91 -6.51 -36.71
C ALA A 18 6.92 -6.04 -35.63
N LEU A 19 6.87 -6.73 -34.49
CA LEU A 19 6.03 -6.35 -33.35
C LEU A 19 6.34 -4.94 -32.84
N ARG A 20 7.63 -4.64 -32.66
CA ARG A 20 8.05 -3.32 -32.17
C ARG A 20 7.57 -2.22 -33.12
N ARG A 21 7.59 -2.46 -34.43
CA ARG A 21 7.06 -1.52 -35.43
C ARG A 21 5.54 -1.40 -35.34
N ALA A 22 4.81 -2.50 -35.16
CA ALA A 22 3.36 -2.48 -35.01
C ALA A 22 2.92 -1.72 -33.74
N ILE A 23 3.52 -2.04 -32.59
CA ILE A 23 3.22 -1.38 -31.30
C ILE A 23 3.54 0.12 -31.37
N ILE A 24 4.68 0.53 -31.93
CA ILE A 24 5.02 1.95 -32.04
C ILE A 24 4.06 2.69 -32.98
N LYS A 25 3.55 2.03 -34.02
CA LYS A 25 2.69 2.65 -35.03
C LYS A 25 1.22 2.75 -34.58
N GLU A 26 0.70 1.74 -33.90
CA GLU A 26 -0.75 1.56 -33.69
C GLU A 26 -1.16 1.55 -32.22
N ALA A 27 -0.24 1.31 -31.27
CA ALA A 27 -0.60 1.24 -29.86
C ALA A 27 -0.59 2.62 -29.17
N SER A 28 -1.28 2.71 -28.03
CA SER A 28 -1.25 3.90 -27.19
C SER A 28 0.18 4.20 -26.69
N PRO A 29 0.54 5.48 -26.48
CA PRO A 29 1.88 5.88 -25.99
C PRO A 29 2.28 5.17 -24.68
N GLU A 30 1.31 4.83 -23.84
CA GLU A 30 1.52 4.14 -22.57
C GLU A 30 1.90 2.67 -22.75
N LEU A 31 1.29 1.98 -23.74
CA LEU A 31 1.65 0.60 -24.06
C LEU A 31 3.06 0.53 -24.64
N VAL A 32 3.45 1.56 -25.40
CA VAL A 32 4.83 1.74 -25.92
C VAL A 32 5.82 1.91 -24.75
N ALA A 33 5.48 2.74 -23.75
CA ALA A 33 6.31 2.94 -22.57
C ALA A 33 6.42 1.68 -21.71
N LYS A 34 5.34 0.92 -21.55
CA LYS A 34 5.36 -0.36 -20.83
C LYS A 34 6.20 -1.41 -21.56
N PHE A 35 6.10 -1.47 -22.90
CA PHE A 35 6.87 -2.40 -23.72
C PHE A 35 8.38 -2.13 -23.67
N SER A 36 8.80 -0.86 -23.60
CA SER A 36 10.21 -0.50 -23.51
C SER A 36 10.84 -0.94 -22.18
N LEU A 37 10.09 -0.88 -21.08
CA LEU A 37 10.54 -1.26 -19.73
C LEU A 37 10.39 -2.77 -19.42
N ALA A 38 9.57 -3.49 -20.17
CA ALA A 38 9.30 -4.91 -19.93
C ALA A 38 10.50 -5.84 -20.24
N SER A 39 10.61 -6.94 -19.50
CA SER A 39 11.56 -8.03 -19.75
C SER A 39 11.17 -8.86 -20.98
N ASP A 40 12.10 -9.61 -21.56
CA ASP A 40 11.83 -10.41 -22.78
C ASP A 40 10.72 -11.46 -22.59
N LYS A 41 10.59 -12.01 -21.37
CA LYS A 41 9.50 -12.94 -21.02
C LYS A 41 8.13 -12.26 -21.05
N GLU A 42 8.07 -11.03 -20.55
CA GLU A 42 6.83 -10.23 -20.53
C GLU A 42 6.47 -9.72 -21.92
N ARG A 43 7.46 -9.28 -22.70
CA ARG A 43 7.26 -8.86 -24.10
C ARG A 43 6.67 -9.99 -24.94
N PHE A 44 7.11 -11.23 -24.73
CA PHE A 44 6.54 -12.39 -25.41
C PHE A 44 5.10 -12.68 -24.98
N SER A 45 4.77 -12.50 -23.70
CA SER A 45 3.40 -12.61 -23.20
C SER A 45 2.48 -11.54 -23.82
N MET A 46 2.96 -10.29 -23.90
CA MET A 46 2.25 -9.20 -24.56
C MET A 46 2.05 -9.47 -26.05
N LEU A 47 3.05 -10.02 -26.74
CA LEU A 47 2.95 -10.45 -28.13
C LEU A 47 1.89 -11.55 -28.30
N LYS A 48 1.88 -12.55 -27.42
CA LYS A 48 0.91 -13.64 -27.48
C LYS A 48 -0.51 -13.10 -27.29
N ALA A 49 -0.71 -12.21 -26.32
CA ALA A 49 -2.00 -11.54 -26.10
C ALA A 49 -2.43 -10.69 -27.31
N TRP A 50 -1.49 -9.96 -27.92
CA TRP A 50 -1.76 -9.13 -29.10
C TRP A 50 -2.12 -9.96 -30.35
N VAL A 51 -1.43 -11.08 -30.58
CA VAL A 51 -1.73 -11.98 -31.71
C VAL A 51 -3.02 -12.77 -31.48
N GLN A 52 -3.33 -13.12 -30.22
CA GLN A 52 -4.56 -13.83 -29.87
C GLN A 52 -5.80 -12.91 -29.87
N ASN A 53 -5.61 -11.62 -29.66
CA ASN A 53 -6.69 -10.63 -29.64
C ASN A 53 -6.46 -9.60 -30.77
N GLN A 54 -6.81 -9.96 -32.00
CA GLN A 54 -6.78 -9.03 -33.14
C GLN A 54 -7.85 -7.93 -33.06
N ASP A 55 -8.87 -8.11 -32.23
CA ASP A 55 -9.82 -7.07 -31.86
C ASP A 55 -9.27 -6.25 -30.68
N LEU A 56 -8.54 -5.19 -31.02
CA LEU A 56 -7.94 -4.22 -30.10
C LEU A 56 -8.94 -3.23 -29.48
N GLY A 57 -10.25 -3.51 -29.49
CA GLY A 57 -11.26 -2.63 -28.90
C GLY A 57 -11.93 -3.30 -27.70
N GLU A 58 -11.73 -2.74 -26.50
CA GLU A 58 -12.53 -3.02 -25.30
C GLU A 58 -12.33 -4.46 -24.75
N ILE A 59 -12.14 -4.73 -23.47
CA ILE A 59 -13.24 -4.66 -22.50
C ILE A 59 -12.67 -4.59 -21.07
N GLU A 60 -11.59 -5.29 -20.69
CA GLU A 60 -11.27 -5.36 -19.25
C GLU A 60 -10.38 -4.24 -18.69
N ILE A 61 -9.37 -3.77 -19.43
CA ILE A 61 -8.44 -2.76 -18.88
C ILE A 61 -9.07 -1.36 -18.93
N GLU A 62 -9.82 -1.06 -19.99
CA GLU A 62 -10.51 0.22 -20.12
C GLU A 62 -11.71 0.32 -19.17
N GLU A 63 -12.46 -0.75 -18.92
CA GLU A 63 -13.57 -0.73 -17.97
C GLU A 63 -13.06 -0.63 -16.51
N LYS A 64 -11.96 -1.31 -16.18
CA LYS A 64 -11.28 -1.12 -14.88
C LYS A 64 -10.69 0.29 -14.74
N TYR A 65 -10.16 0.88 -15.80
CA TYR A 65 -9.61 2.24 -15.73
C TYR A 65 -10.71 3.30 -15.73
N ARG A 66 -11.80 3.14 -16.50
CA ARG A 66 -12.96 4.04 -16.48
C ARG A 66 -13.67 3.98 -15.13
N SER A 67 -13.88 2.78 -14.57
CA SER A 67 -14.41 2.65 -13.20
C SER A 67 -13.45 3.23 -12.17
N TRP A 68 -12.14 2.99 -12.28
CA TRP A 68 -11.16 3.54 -11.34
C TRP A 68 -11.05 5.07 -11.43
N VAL A 69 -11.03 5.66 -12.63
CA VAL A 69 -11.01 7.11 -12.85
C VAL A 69 -12.34 7.77 -12.48
N ALA A 70 -13.48 7.11 -12.75
CA ALA A 70 -14.78 7.55 -12.27
C ALA A 70 -14.81 7.56 -10.74
N ASN A 71 -14.34 6.49 -10.09
CA ASN A 71 -14.25 6.38 -8.64
C ASN A 71 -13.26 7.38 -8.03
N LEU A 72 -12.09 7.62 -8.67
CA LEU A 72 -11.12 8.65 -8.29
C LEU A 72 -11.69 10.08 -8.34
N ARG A 73 -12.70 10.32 -9.19
CA ARG A 73 -13.38 11.62 -9.30
C ARG A 73 -14.57 11.71 -8.35
N THR A 74 -15.28 10.62 -8.06
CA THR A 74 -16.46 10.63 -7.19
C THR A 74 -16.10 10.48 -5.70
N ASP A 75 -15.03 9.77 -5.34
CA ASP A 75 -14.66 9.52 -3.94
C ASP A 75 -14.06 10.74 -3.22
N ARG A 76 -13.60 11.74 -3.99
CA ARG A 76 -13.04 12.97 -3.43
C ARG A 76 -14.08 13.86 -2.77
N TYR A 77 -15.36 13.73 -3.12
CA TYR A 77 -16.41 14.57 -2.56
C TYR A 77 -17.37 13.73 -1.73
N VAL A 78 -17.61 14.17 -0.50
CA VAL A 78 -18.63 13.59 0.36
C VAL A 78 -19.77 14.61 0.48
N THR A 79 -21.00 14.13 0.35
CA THR A 79 -22.19 14.93 0.64
C THR A 79 -22.43 14.92 2.14
N VAL A 80 -22.30 16.09 2.77
CA VAL A 80 -22.52 16.28 4.20
C VAL A 80 -23.60 17.31 4.44
N THR A 81 -24.40 17.10 5.48
CA THR A 81 -25.41 18.08 5.91
C THR A 81 -24.77 19.23 6.67
N MET A 82 -25.40 20.39 6.67
CA MET A 82 -24.94 21.55 7.45
C MET A 82 -24.78 21.22 8.93
N LEU A 83 -25.67 20.40 9.49
CA LEU A 83 -25.60 19.92 10.87
C LEU A 83 -24.35 19.06 11.14
N GLN A 84 -23.96 18.22 10.17
CA GLN A 84 -22.72 17.43 10.28
C GLN A 84 -21.49 18.34 10.19
N LEU A 85 -21.50 19.35 9.32
CA LEU A 85 -20.41 20.32 9.25
C LEU A 85 -20.25 21.11 10.56
N GLU A 86 -21.34 21.61 11.14
CA GLU A 86 -21.31 22.28 12.45
C GLU A 86 -20.80 21.34 13.57
N LYS A 87 -21.09 20.04 13.47
CA LYS A 87 -20.61 19.03 14.43
C LYS A 87 -19.12 18.72 14.25
N ILE A 88 -18.63 18.61 13.02
CA ILE A 88 -17.24 18.24 12.70
C ILE A 88 -16.29 19.40 13.01
N TYR A 89 -16.62 20.62 12.56
CA TYR A 89 -15.73 21.78 12.71
C TYR A 89 -15.93 22.55 14.03
N GLY A 90 -17.00 22.24 14.77
CA GLY A 90 -17.31 22.86 16.05
C GLY A 90 -17.76 24.32 15.95
N LYS A 91 -17.66 25.06 17.06
CA LYS A 91 -18.13 26.46 17.18
C LYS A 91 -17.06 27.50 16.87
N SER A 92 -15.94 27.10 16.26
CA SER A 92 -14.85 28.02 15.90
C SER A 92 -15.35 29.15 14.99
N THR A 93 -14.79 30.35 15.14
CA THR A 93 -15.07 31.49 14.25
C THR A 93 -14.62 31.20 12.82
N GLU A 94 -13.56 30.43 12.64
CA GLU A 94 -13.06 29.99 11.32
C GLU A 94 -14.02 28.99 10.67
N ALA A 95 -14.54 28.04 11.44
CA ALA A 95 -15.55 27.08 10.98
C ALA A 95 -16.80 27.77 10.45
N LYS A 96 -17.27 28.82 11.14
CA LYS A 96 -18.42 29.62 10.70
C LYS A 96 -18.16 30.32 9.38
N LYS A 97 -16.97 30.92 9.21
CA LYS A 97 -16.59 31.58 7.95
C LYS A 97 -16.51 30.57 6.81
N PHE A 98 -15.91 29.41 7.03
CA PHE A 98 -15.86 28.33 6.03
C PHE A 98 -17.26 27.86 5.61
N ILE A 99 -18.15 27.60 6.56
CA ILE A 99 -19.54 27.19 6.25
C ILE A 99 -20.28 28.29 5.49
N GLU A 100 -20.09 29.55 5.86
CA GLU A 100 -20.69 30.69 5.16
C GLU A 100 -20.19 30.82 3.72
N GLU A 101 -18.87 30.73 3.49
CA GLU A 101 -18.28 30.74 2.14
C GLU A 101 -18.79 29.57 1.30
N LEU A 102 -18.91 28.38 1.92
CA LEU A 102 -19.43 27.19 1.25
C LEU A 102 -20.91 27.35 0.85
N CYS A 103 -21.72 28.01 1.68
CA CYS A 103 -23.12 28.35 1.38
C CYS A 103 -23.25 29.44 0.30
N ARG A 104 -22.26 30.33 0.16
CA ARG A 104 -22.22 31.33 -0.93
C ARG A 104 -21.85 30.69 -2.27
N GLY A 105 -20.93 29.73 -2.26
CA GLY A 105 -20.46 29.05 -3.47
C GLY A 105 -21.36 27.93 -3.98
N GLN A 106 -22.17 27.31 -3.12
CA GLN A 106 -23.02 26.17 -3.47
C GLN A 106 -24.46 26.36 -2.97
N THR A 107 -25.45 26.11 -3.82
CA THR A 107 -26.89 26.18 -3.45
C THR A 107 -27.36 25.02 -2.57
N GLY A 108 -26.60 23.92 -2.52
CA GLY A 108 -26.89 22.70 -1.76
C GLY A 108 -28.09 21.93 -2.30
N VAL A 109 -28.11 20.62 -2.10
CA VAL A 109 -29.24 19.74 -2.49
C VAL A 109 -30.15 19.53 -1.27
N PRO A 110 -31.48 19.65 -1.40
CA PRO A 110 -32.39 19.38 -0.28
C PRO A 110 -32.27 17.93 0.19
N HIS A 111 -32.39 17.71 1.51
CA HIS A 111 -32.36 16.36 2.08
C HIS A 111 -33.59 15.56 1.64
N PRO A 112 -33.46 14.29 1.22
CA PRO A 112 -34.59 13.49 0.71
C PRO A 112 -35.71 13.30 1.74
N GLN A 113 -35.37 13.17 3.02
CA GLN A 113 -36.36 12.98 4.10
C GLN A 113 -36.94 14.29 4.67
N ALA A 114 -36.31 15.45 4.40
CA ALA A 114 -36.68 16.71 5.04
C ALA A 114 -36.37 17.92 4.13
N PRO A 115 -37.02 18.02 2.94
CA PRO A 115 -36.67 19.03 1.95
C PRO A 115 -36.92 20.48 2.41
N ASN A 116 -37.86 20.68 3.33
CA ASN A 116 -38.26 22.00 3.82
C ASN A 116 -37.32 22.57 4.90
N VAL A 117 -36.44 21.74 5.48
CA VAL A 117 -35.54 22.18 6.55
C VAL A 117 -34.27 22.76 5.93
N LYS A 118 -34.10 24.09 5.98
CA LYS A 118 -32.93 24.79 5.40
C LYS A 118 -31.59 24.23 5.91
N LYS A 119 -31.52 23.86 7.20
CA LYS A 119 -30.32 23.27 7.82
C LYS A 119 -30.03 21.82 7.38
N ALA A 120 -31.00 21.13 6.80
CA ALA A 120 -30.80 19.76 6.32
C ALA A 120 -30.17 19.72 4.92
N ARG A 121 -29.92 20.86 4.27
CA ARG A 121 -29.28 20.90 2.95
C ARG A 121 -27.93 20.19 2.96
N MET A 122 -27.71 19.40 1.92
CA MET A 122 -26.49 18.63 1.69
C MET A 122 -25.56 19.41 0.77
N PHE A 123 -24.29 19.47 1.14
CA PHE A 123 -23.25 20.13 0.38
C PHE A 123 -22.16 19.14 -0.01
N LYS A 124 -21.56 19.34 -1.19
CA LYS A 124 -20.43 18.52 -1.64
C LYS A 124 -19.15 19.14 -1.10
N VAL A 125 -18.48 18.43 -0.21
CA VAL A 125 -17.24 18.86 0.43
C VAL A 125 -16.14 17.87 0.10
N LEU A 126 -14.92 18.36 -0.11
CA LEU A 126 -13.76 17.50 -0.31
C LEU A 126 -13.53 16.63 0.93
N ARG A 127 -13.43 15.32 0.72
CA ARG A 127 -13.18 14.32 1.77
C ARG A 127 -11.89 14.63 2.54
N GLU A 128 -10.84 15.02 1.83
CA GLU A 128 -9.53 15.39 2.40
C GLU A 128 -9.67 16.49 3.46
N VAL A 129 -10.49 17.52 3.20
CA VAL A 129 -10.73 18.63 4.14
C VAL A 129 -11.46 18.14 5.40
N LEU A 130 -12.38 17.18 5.26
CA LEU A 130 -13.05 16.57 6.42
C LEU A 130 -12.09 15.68 7.23
N GLU A 131 -11.24 14.91 6.55
CA GLU A 131 -10.27 14.03 7.19
C GLU A 131 -9.17 14.80 7.93
N GLU A 132 -8.64 15.89 7.36
CA GLU A 132 -7.66 16.78 8.02
C GLU A 132 -8.22 17.36 9.33
N ASN A 133 -9.47 17.83 9.33
CA ASN A 133 -10.07 18.39 10.54
C ASN A 133 -10.46 17.33 11.57
N SER A 134 -10.88 16.14 11.13
CA SER A 134 -11.18 15.03 12.03
C SER A 134 -9.91 14.46 12.69
N SER A 135 -8.80 14.41 11.94
CA SER A 135 -7.50 13.92 12.40
C SER A 135 -6.74 14.96 13.22
N GLY A 136 -6.97 16.25 12.97
CA GLY A 136 -6.38 17.38 13.72
C GLY A 136 -6.71 17.41 15.22
N SER A 137 -7.77 16.70 15.67
CA SER A 137 -8.06 16.55 17.11
C SER A 137 -7.50 15.27 17.73
N GLN A 138 -6.96 14.35 16.92
CA GLN A 138 -6.15 13.22 17.38
C GLN A 138 -4.70 13.44 16.98
N THR A 139 -4.09 14.52 17.45
CA THR A 139 -2.67 14.42 17.81
C THR A 139 -2.60 13.39 18.93
N THR A 140 -2.49 12.11 18.56
CA THR A 140 -1.88 11.10 19.42
C THR A 140 -0.44 11.55 19.60
N SER A 141 -0.21 12.46 20.54
CA SER A 141 1.10 12.74 21.09
C SER A 141 1.53 11.48 21.84
N SER A 142 1.81 10.40 21.11
CA SER A 142 2.57 9.28 21.62
C SER A 142 4.01 9.76 21.75
N ALA A 143 4.25 10.68 22.67
CA ALA A 143 5.58 10.96 23.16
C ALA A 143 6.01 9.70 23.91
N SER A 144 6.61 8.75 23.19
CA SER A 144 7.25 7.60 23.81
C SER A 144 8.51 8.11 24.51
N ILE A 145 8.39 8.48 25.79
CA ILE A 145 9.54 8.75 26.64
C ILE A 145 10.22 7.40 26.92
N SER A 146 11.16 7.03 26.06
CA SER A 146 12.06 5.91 26.30
C SER A 146 13.39 6.46 26.82
N GLY A 147 13.76 6.13 28.06
CA GLY A 147 15.03 6.58 28.65
C GLY A 147 15.07 6.49 30.16
N ARG A 148 16.24 6.76 30.75
CA ARG A 148 16.41 6.93 32.20
C ARG A 148 16.28 8.41 32.56
N VAL A 149 15.35 8.74 33.44
CA VAL A 149 15.24 10.07 34.02
C VAL A 149 16.22 10.15 35.19
N LYS A 150 17.29 10.95 35.05
CA LYS A 150 18.34 11.09 36.07
C LYS A 150 17.96 12.08 37.17
N GLU A 151 17.17 13.09 36.84
CA GLU A 151 16.89 14.23 37.71
C GLU A 151 15.77 13.95 38.72
N ALA A 152 16.00 14.27 39.99
CA ALA A 152 15.08 13.92 41.08
C ALA A 152 13.74 14.69 41.00
N ALA A 153 13.77 15.95 40.58
CA ALA A 153 12.56 16.76 40.38
C ALA A 153 11.66 16.19 39.27
N ALA A 154 12.26 15.78 38.15
CA ALA A 154 11.54 15.17 37.03
C ALA A 154 10.94 13.80 37.39
N LYS A 155 11.62 12.99 38.22
CA LYS A 155 11.08 11.72 38.73
C LYS A 155 9.80 11.91 39.54
N GLY A 156 9.73 12.97 40.36
CA GLY A 156 8.55 13.27 41.18
C GLY A 156 7.35 13.76 40.39
N LEU A 157 7.58 14.51 39.30
CA LEU A 157 6.51 14.93 38.39
C LEU A 157 5.94 13.75 37.61
N LEU A 158 6.82 12.88 37.09
CA LEU A 158 6.39 11.69 36.35
C LEU A 158 5.68 10.67 37.21
N SER A 159 6.09 10.46 38.47
CA SER A 159 5.39 9.55 39.37
C SER A 159 3.98 10.05 39.70
N LYS A 160 3.78 11.37 39.87
CA LYS A 160 2.46 11.97 40.09
C LYS A 160 1.56 11.87 38.85
N GLN A 161 2.11 12.13 37.66
CA GLN A 161 1.35 12.06 36.41
C GLN A 161 0.98 10.61 36.01
N LEU A 162 1.87 9.66 36.24
CA LEU A 162 1.64 8.24 35.92
C LEU A 162 0.84 7.50 37.02
N GLY A 163 0.93 7.96 38.27
CA GLY A 163 0.24 7.34 39.41
C GLY A 163 -1.29 7.44 39.35
N GLY A 164 -1.86 8.35 38.55
CA GLY A 164 -3.31 8.46 38.36
C GLY A 164 -3.89 7.53 37.29
N LEU A 165 -3.06 6.85 36.49
CA LEU A 165 -3.51 6.26 35.22
C LEU A 165 -3.57 4.73 35.18
N ASN A 166 -3.11 4.01 36.22
CA ASN A 166 -3.45 2.61 36.50
C ASN A 166 -2.65 2.12 37.71
N THR A 167 -3.31 1.73 38.79
CA THR A 167 -2.69 1.19 40.01
C THR A 167 -2.07 -0.20 39.83
N ASP A 168 -2.37 -0.89 38.72
CA ASP A 168 -2.03 -2.31 38.55
C ASP A 168 -0.82 -2.62 37.66
N VAL A 169 -0.05 -1.61 37.22
CA VAL A 169 1.12 -1.92 36.39
C VAL A 169 2.38 -1.15 36.80
N ALA A 170 3.34 -1.90 37.34
CA ALA A 170 4.66 -1.46 37.81
C ALA A 170 5.60 -1.02 36.66
N PHE A 171 5.23 0.03 35.92
CA PHE A 171 6.00 0.51 34.77
C PHE A 171 7.16 1.46 35.12
N PHE A 172 7.15 2.06 36.32
CA PHE A 172 8.15 3.03 36.74
C PHE A 172 8.82 2.65 38.07
N ASN A 173 10.12 2.35 38.02
CA ASN A 173 10.90 2.09 39.22
C ASN A 173 11.47 3.42 39.77
N THR A 174 10.95 3.89 40.90
CA THR A 174 11.28 5.18 41.51
C THR A 174 12.74 5.30 41.95
N THR A 175 13.38 4.20 42.34
CA THR A 175 14.78 4.20 42.78
C THR A 175 15.74 4.27 41.59
N THR A 176 15.52 3.46 40.56
CA THR A 176 16.43 3.38 39.39
C THR A 176 16.10 4.37 38.27
N GLY A 177 14.87 4.93 38.24
CA GLY A 177 14.39 5.80 37.16
C GLY A 177 14.22 5.06 35.82
N VAL A 178 14.19 3.72 35.83
CA VAL A 178 14.04 2.90 34.63
C VAL A 178 12.56 2.70 34.34
N ILE A 179 12.11 3.19 33.19
CA ILE A 179 10.79 2.88 32.63
C ILE A 179 10.91 1.54 31.90
N LYS A 180 10.36 0.46 32.49
CA LYS A 180 10.29 -0.83 31.79
C LYS A 180 9.07 -0.82 30.89
N SER A 181 9.15 -0.17 29.74
CA SER A 181 8.11 -0.35 28.72
C SER A 181 8.20 -1.81 28.23
N LYS A 182 7.32 -2.68 28.74
CA LYS A 182 6.92 -3.85 27.94
C LYS A 182 6.32 -3.22 26.70
N LYS A 183 7.05 -3.22 25.57
CA LYS A 183 6.46 -2.89 24.29
C LYS A 183 5.21 -3.75 24.20
N ALA A 184 4.03 -3.14 24.22
CA ALA A 184 2.80 -3.87 23.95
C ALA A 184 3.09 -4.65 22.67
N LYS A 185 2.89 -5.97 22.69
CA LYS A 185 2.93 -6.74 21.46
C LYS A 185 1.87 -6.08 20.60
N LYS A 186 2.28 -5.29 19.60
CA LYS A 186 1.37 -4.84 18.55
C LYS A 186 0.73 -6.13 18.05
N GLU A 187 -0.58 -6.23 18.20
CA GLU A 187 -1.34 -7.25 17.48
C GLU A 187 -1.00 -7.04 16.02
N LYS A 188 -0.35 -8.03 15.43
CA LYS A 188 0.02 -7.98 14.02
C LYS A 188 -1.28 -8.01 13.24
N THR A 189 -1.36 -7.18 12.21
CA THR A 189 -2.47 -7.32 11.26
C THR A 189 -2.37 -8.69 10.58
N PRO A 190 -3.48 -9.26 10.09
CA PRO A 190 -3.45 -10.55 9.38
C PRO A 190 -2.45 -10.57 8.21
N GLU A 191 -2.26 -9.41 7.55
CA GLU A 191 -1.30 -9.23 6.47
C GLU A 191 0.16 -9.31 6.95
N GLU A 192 0.48 -8.71 8.11
CA GLU A 192 1.81 -8.78 8.71
C GLU A 192 2.13 -10.20 9.22
N GLU A 193 1.13 -10.95 9.67
CA GLU A 193 1.30 -12.37 10.01
C GLU A 193 1.59 -13.21 8.77
N CYS A 194 0.85 -12.99 7.69
CA CYS A 194 1.08 -13.66 6.41
C CYS A 194 2.50 -13.39 5.88
N LEU A 195 2.95 -12.15 5.90
CA LEU A 195 4.32 -11.78 5.52
C LEU A 195 5.39 -12.41 6.42
N ALA A 196 5.13 -12.48 7.72
CA ALA A 196 6.05 -13.13 8.65
C ALA A 196 6.16 -14.64 8.38
N ASP A 197 5.06 -15.30 8.04
CA ASP A 197 5.04 -16.72 7.71
C ASP A 197 5.64 -17.01 6.33
N MET A 198 5.42 -16.15 5.32
CA MET A 198 6.14 -16.23 4.05
C MET A 198 7.66 -16.12 4.24
N LYS A 199 8.13 -15.19 5.08
CA LYS A 199 9.56 -15.07 5.41
C LYS A 199 10.11 -16.31 6.13
N LYS A 200 9.34 -16.92 7.03
CA LYS A 200 9.74 -18.19 7.67
C LYS A 200 9.82 -19.33 6.67
N LEU A 201 8.86 -19.45 5.76
CA LEU A 201 8.86 -20.46 4.70
C LEU A 201 10.03 -20.27 3.75
N GLN A 202 10.29 -19.04 3.33
CA GLN A 202 11.45 -18.69 2.50
C GLN A 202 12.76 -19.10 3.19
N LYS A 203 12.94 -18.78 4.47
CA LYS A 203 14.12 -19.18 5.24
C LYS A 203 14.27 -20.70 5.31
N LYS A 204 13.19 -21.43 5.61
CA LYS A 204 13.21 -22.91 5.62
C LYS A 204 13.60 -23.48 4.25
N PHE A 205 13.10 -22.88 3.17
CA PHE A 205 13.44 -23.32 1.81
C PHE A 205 14.93 -23.13 1.50
N PHE A 206 15.50 -21.98 1.86
CA PHE A 206 16.93 -21.73 1.68
C PHE A 206 17.81 -22.65 2.54
N ASP A 207 17.44 -22.89 3.80
CA ASP A 207 18.20 -23.79 4.68
C ASP A 207 18.22 -25.23 4.13
N VAL A 208 17.11 -25.69 3.56
CA VAL A 208 17.02 -27.01 2.92
C VAL A 208 17.88 -27.06 1.65
N HIS A 209 17.82 -26.02 0.81
CA HIS A 209 18.59 -25.97 -0.43
C HIS A 209 20.11 -25.91 -0.19
N GLN A 210 20.55 -25.21 0.87
CA GLN A 210 21.96 -25.19 1.27
C GLN A 210 22.44 -26.57 1.72
N ARG A 211 21.62 -27.33 2.46
CA ARG A 211 21.98 -28.70 2.89
C ARG A 211 22.13 -29.64 1.71
N TYR A 212 21.22 -29.60 0.73
CA TYR A 212 21.34 -30.41 -0.48
C TYR A 212 22.57 -30.04 -1.31
N HIS A 213 22.90 -28.75 -1.41
CA HIS A 213 24.08 -28.31 -2.11
C HIS A 213 25.39 -28.84 -1.46
N VAL A 214 25.45 -28.88 -0.13
CA VAL A 214 26.62 -29.42 0.59
C VAL A 214 26.73 -30.94 0.41
N ILE A 215 25.62 -31.68 0.52
CA ILE A 215 25.59 -33.13 0.29
C ILE A 215 26.01 -33.47 -1.15
N PHE A 216 25.52 -32.72 -2.13
CA PHE A 216 25.86 -32.89 -3.53
C PHE A 216 27.36 -32.65 -3.80
N LEU A 217 27.94 -31.60 -3.22
CA LEU A 217 29.38 -31.33 -3.31
C LEU A 217 30.24 -32.43 -2.67
N LEU A 218 29.79 -32.98 -1.53
CA LEU A 218 30.47 -34.09 -0.87
C LEU A 218 30.39 -35.38 -1.70
N TRP A 219 29.24 -35.68 -2.30
CA TRP A 219 29.05 -36.85 -3.15
C TRP A 219 29.87 -36.77 -4.46
N SER A 220 29.92 -35.60 -5.10
CA SER A 220 30.73 -35.38 -6.32
C SER A 220 32.23 -35.57 -6.05
N ARG A 221 32.74 -35.14 -4.88
CA ARG A 221 34.14 -35.36 -4.50
C ARG A 221 34.51 -36.83 -4.26
N GLY A 222 33.57 -37.65 -3.78
CA GLY A 222 33.81 -39.07 -3.49
C GLY A 222 33.68 -40.00 -4.70
N SER A 223 32.97 -39.58 -5.75
CA SER A 223 32.61 -40.45 -6.90
C SER A 223 33.54 -40.33 -8.10
N GLY A 224 34.50 -39.38 -8.10
CA GLY A 224 35.43 -39.19 -9.22
C GLY A 224 34.77 -38.73 -10.52
N ILE A 225 33.50 -38.29 -10.47
CA ILE A 225 32.77 -37.74 -11.61
C ILE A 225 33.14 -36.26 -11.72
N ASP A 226 33.81 -35.90 -12.81
CA ASP A 226 34.14 -34.51 -13.11
C ASP A 226 32.88 -33.64 -13.18
N ALA A 227 32.91 -32.53 -12.45
CA ALA A 227 31.77 -31.65 -12.18
C ALA A 227 31.27 -30.70 -13.32
N PRO A 228 31.91 -30.55 -14.51
CA PRO A 228 31.51 -29.47 -15.42
C PRO A 228 30.14 -29.66 -16.09
N LEU A 229 29.59 -30.88 -16.16
CA LEU A 229 28.30 -31.13 -16.84
C LEU A 229 27.05 -30.87 -15.99
N LEU A 230 27.19 -30.70 -14.67
CA LEU A 230 26.05 -30.54 -13.75
C LEU A 230 25.77 -29.08 -13.35
N ARG A 231 26.63 -28.14 -13.76
CA ARG A 231 26.46 -26.70 -13.49
C ARG A 231 25.24 -26.09 -14.17
N ASP A 232 24.82 -26.65 -15.30
CA ASP A 232 23.73 -26.11 -16.11
C ASP A 232 22.33 -26.54 -15.63
N TYR A 233 22.23 -27.50 -14.69
CA TYR A 233 20.95 -28.01 -14.19
C TYR A 233 20.41 -27.26 -12.95
N PHE A 234 21.21 -26.38 -12.32
CA PHE A 234 20.88 -25.75 -11.04
C PHE A 234 20.92 -24.21 -11.05
N LEU A 235 21.04 -23.57 -12.23
CA LEU A 235 20.83 -22.14 -12.43
C LEU A 235 19.42 -21.88 -12.98
#